data_AF-A0A0L0FBT1-F1
#
_entry.id   AF-A0A0L0FBT1-F1
#
_cell.length_a   1.000
_cell.length_b   1.000
_cell.length_c   1.000
_cell.angle_alpha   90.00
_cell.angle_beta   90.00
_cell.angle_gamma   90.00
#
_symmetry.space_group_name_H-M   'P 1'
#
loop_
_entity.id
_entity.type
_entity.pdbx_description
1 polymer ?
#
loop_
_entity_poly.entity_id
_entity_poly.type
_entity_poly.pdbx_seq_one_letter_code
_entity_poly.pdbx_strand_id
1 'polypeptide(L)'
;QLKVLTEILGPELNFERYRAELLPLREGIQAVIPFLGMYLHDMVYLDDAIPERTEDGLMNGRKIAALSNMFTSFVQWQRGWQFQPSIESINRRFLEILEIPVDEGLLWDMSVAREARVGKASTATTDIKQIKELIAQIKPITVKELKNHFPPGK
;
A
#
# COMPACT_ATOMS: atom_id res chain seq x y z
N GLN A 1 -15.84 -10.61 3.73
CA GLN A 1 -15.09 -9.56 3.01
C GLN A 1 -13.58 -9.71 3.21
N LEU A 2 -13.05 -9.72 4.45
CA LEU A 2 -11.60 -9.84 4.68
C LEU A 2 -10.98 -11.13 4.09
N LYS A 3 -11.62 -12.30 4.30
CA LYS A 3 -11.14 -13.59 3.73
C LYS A 3 -11.00 -13.56 2.20
N VAL A 4 -11.92 -12.90 1.51
CA VAL A 4 -11.90 -12.77 0.04
C VAL A 4 -10.73 -11.90 -0.40
N LEU A 5 -10.46 -10.79 0.31
CA LEU A 5 -9.26 -9.98 0.03
C LEU A 5 -7.96 -10.75 0.29
N THR A 6 -7.89 -11.52 1.37
CA THR A 6 -6.73 -12.37 1.68
C THR A 6 -6.51 -13.43 0.60
N GLU A 7 -7.60 -13.99 0.06
CA GLU A 7 -7.57 -14.99 -0.98
C GLU A 7 -7.13 -14.42 -2.34
N ILE A 8 -7.58 -13.20 -2.68
CA ILE A 8 -7.17 -12.52 -3.92
C ILE A 8 -5.73 -12.04 -3.85
N LEU A 9 -5.34 -11.42 -2.72
CA LEU A 9 -3.98 -10.87 -2.50
C LEU A 9 -2.98 -11.93 -2.01
N GLY A 10 -3.39 -13.20 -1.96
CA GLY A 10 -2.53 -14.30 -1.55
C GLY A 10 -1.30 -14.40 -2.45
N PRO A 11 -0.11 -14.67 -1.89
CA PRO A 11 1.13 -14.81 -2.68
C PRO A 11 1.20 -16.13 -3.47
N GLU A 12 0.17 -16.97 -3.38
CA GLU A 12 0.11 -18.26 -4.06
C GLU A 12 0.26 -18.10 -5.57
N LEU A 13 1.05 -19.00 -6.18
CA LEU A 13 1.26 -19.06 -7.63
C LEU A 13 1.64 -17.70 -8.25
N ASN A 14 2.48 -16.91 -7.58
CA ASN A 14 2.91 -15.58 -8.03
C ASN A 14 1.74 -14.62 -8.26
N PHE A 15 0.83 -14.52 -7.28
CA PHE A 15 -0.32 -13.62 -7.31
C PHE A 15 -1.28 -13.90 -8.49
N GLU A 16 -1.43 -15.16 -8.89
CA GLU A 16 -2.24 -15.56 -10.07
C GLU A 16 -3.65 -14.96 -10.03
N ARG A 17 -4.33 -15.07 -8.88
CA ARG A 17 -5.70 -14.59 -8.69
C ARG A 17 -5.78 -13.07 -8.79
N TYR A 18 -4.83 -12.37 -8.15
CA TYR A 18 -4.72 -10.92 -8.26
C TYR A 18 -4.47 -10.47 -9.71
N ARG A 19 -3.61 -11.17 -10.45
CA ARG A 19 -3.36 -10.89 -11.88
C ARG A 19 -4.61 -11.09 -12.72
N ALA A 20 -5.36 -12.17 -12.47
CA ALA A 20 -6.60 -12.46 -13.18
C ALA A 20 -7.65 -11.35 -12.98
N GLU A 21 -7.76 -10.80 -11.77
CA GLU A 21 -8.64 -9.67 -11.45
C GLU A 21 -8.15 -8.34 -12.05
N LEU A 22 -6.83 -8.15 -12.22
CA LEU A 22 -6.27 -6.95 -12.87
C LEU A 22 -6.49 -6.93 -14.38
N LEU A 23 -6.45 -8.07 -15.06
CA LEU A 23 -6.59 -8.14 -16.53
C LEU A 23 -7.83 -7.41 -17.09
N PRO A 24 -9.06 -7.63 -16.61
CA PRO A 24 -10.24 -6.94 -17.13
C PRO A 24 -10.21 -5.43 -16.84
N LEU A 25 -9.50 -5.00 -15.80
CA LEU A 25 -9.39 -3.59 -15.44
C LEU A 25 -8.43 -2.82 -16.35
N ARG A 26 -7.56 -3.52 -17.09
CA ARG A 26 -6.57 -2.92 -18.00
C ARG A 26 -7.22 -2.23 -19.21
N GLU A 27 -8.39 -2.71 -19.61
CA GLU A 27 -9.17 -2.18 -20.74
C GLU A 27 -10.18 -1.10 -20.30
N GLY A 28 -10.39 -0.95 -18.98
CA GLY A 28 -11.35 -0.01 -18.42
C GLY A 28 -10.81 1.43 -18.29
N ILE A 29 -11.72 2.39 -18.20
CA ILE A 29 -11.43 3.82 -17.88
C ILE A 29 -11.16 3.99 -16.36
N GLN A 30 -11.13 2.91 -15.60
CA GLN A 30 -11.04 2.96 -14.14
C GLN A 30 -9.59 3.22 -13.69
N ALA A 31 -9.41 4.22 -12.83
CA ALA A 31 -8.13 4.45 -12.18
C ALA A 31 -7.85 3.31 -11.19
N VAL A 32 -6.78 2.55 -11.43
CA VAL A 32 -6.37 1.40 -10.60
C VAL A 32 -4.94 1.61 -10.13
N ILE A 33 -4.70 1.31 -8.84
CA ILE A 33 -3.36 1.30 -8.25
C ILE A 33 -2.91 -0.16 -8.13
N PRO A 34 -2.08 -0.66 -9.05
CA PRO A 34 -1.58 -2.04 -8.97
C PRO A 34 -0.59 -2.20 -7.82
N PHE A 35 -0.51 -3.42 -7.28
CA PHE A 35 0.47 -3.78 -6.26
C PHE A 35 1.87 -3.84 -6.89
N LEU A 36 2.67 -2.81 -6.62
CA LEU A 36 4.00 -2.64 -7.20
C LEU A 36 4.95 -3.80 -6.86
N GLY A 37 4.83 -4.39 -5.66
CA GLY A 37 5.71 -5.48 -5.21
C GLY A 37 5.71 -6.69 -6.15
N MET A 38 4.56 -7.01 -6.74
CA MET A 38 4.44 -8.09 -7.74
C MET A 38 5.27 -7.80 -9.01
N TYR A 39 5.18 -6.58 -9.54
CA TYR A 39 5.93 -6.18 -10.73
C TYR A 39 7.44 -6.13 -10.45
N LEU A 40 7.85 -5.64 -9.27
CA LEU A 40 9.25 -5.59 -8.87
C LEU A 40 9.86 -6.99 -8.74
N HIS A 41 9.12 -7.93 -8.15
CA HIS A 41 9.55 -9.31 -8.04
C HIS A 41 9.80 -9.95 -9.42
N ASP A 42 8.86 -9.78 -10.35
CA ASP A 42 9.02 -10.28 -11.71
C ASP A 42 10.18 -9.60 -12.45
N MET A 43 10.40 -8.29 -12.25
CA MET A 43 11.52 -7.57 -12.85
C MET A 43 12.87 -8.11 -12.36
N VAL A 44 13.02 -8.34 -11.05
CA VAL A 44 14.25 -8.94 -10.49
C VAL A 44 14.46 -10.33 -11.07
N TYR A 45 13.41 -11.16 -11.10
CA TYR A 45 13.50 -12.50 -11.67
C TYR A 45 13.92 -12.49 -13.15
N LEU A 46 13.39 -11.55 -13.93
CA LEU A 46 13.73 -11.39 -15.33
C LEU A 46 15.16 -10.89 -15.54
N ASP A 47 15.60 -9.98 -14.67
CA ASP A 47 16.94 -9.42 -14.71
C ASP A 47 18.01 -10.49 -14.44
N ASP A 48 17.75 -11.36 -13.46
CA ASP A 48 18.61 -12.49 -13.10
C ASP A 48 18.61 -13.59 -14.17
N ALA A 49 17.47 -13.81 -14.84
CA ALA A 49 17.32 -14.89 -15.82
C ALA A 49 17.97 -14.60 -17.17
N ILE A 50 18.12 -13.32 -17.56
CA ILE A 50 18.65 -12.93 -18.87
C ILE A 50 19.98 -12.19 -18.68
N PRO A 51 21.09 -12.66 -19.30
CA PRO A 51 22.39 -12.00 -19.17
C PRO A 51 22.39 -10.64 -19.89
N GLU A 52 23.15 -9.68 -19.37
CA GLU A 52 23.28 -8.33 -19.93
C GLU A 52 23.91 -8.30 -21.31
N ARG A 53 24.84 -9.24 -21.58
CA ARG A 53 25.56 -9.36 -22.83
C ARG A 53 25.31 -10.71 -23.48
N THR A 54 25.35 -10.72 -24.81
CA THR A 54 25.39 -11.95 -25.60
C THR A 54 26.76 -12.61 -25.48
N GLU A 55 26.88 -13.85 -25.96
CA GLU A 55 28.16 -14.57 -26.01
C GLU A 55 29.23 -13.80 -26.81
N ASP A 56 28.81 -13.02 -27.80
CA ASP A 56 29.68 -12.13 -28.61
C ASP A 56 30.06 -10.81 -27.91
N GLY A 57 29.64 -10.62 -26.65
CA GLY A 57 29.91 -9.41 -25.87
C GLY A 57 29.05 -8.19 -26.23
N LEU A 58 28.06 -8.33 -27.12
CA LEU A 58 27.11 -7.27 -27.46
C LEU A 58 26.03 -7.12 -26.38
N MET A 59 25.37 -5.96 -26.31
CA MET A 59 24.24 -5.79 -25.39
C MET A 59 23.08 -6.71 -25.77
N ASN A 60 22.51 -7.37 -24.78
CA ASN A 60 21.39 -8.27 -24.98
C ASN A 60 20.08 -7.49 -25.13
N GLY A 61 19.71 -7.20 -26.38
CA GLY A 61 18.46 -6.51 -26.70
C GLY A 61 17.19 -7.23 -26.19
N ARG A 62 17.24 -8.56 -25.98
CA ARG A 62 16.10 -9.29 -25.40
C ARG A 62 15.84 -8.89 -23.95
N LYS A 63 16.91 -8.71 -23.16
CA LYS A 63 16.80 -8.23 -21.76
C LYS A 63 16.12 -6.86 -21.73
N ILE A 64 16.63 -5.95 -22.54
CA ILE A 64 16.12 -4.57 -22.64
C ILE A 64 14.65 -4.56 -23.08
N ALA A 65 14.30 -5.31 -24.13
CA ALA A 65 12.93 -5.38 -24.63
C ALA A 65 11.97 -5.95 -23.58
N ALA A 66 12.37 -7.01 -22.89
CA ALA A 66 11.54 -7.66 -21.89
C ALA A 66 11.28 -6.76 -20.66
N LEU A 67 12.33 -6.11 -20.14
CA LEU A 67 12.18 -5.10 -19.07
C LEU A 67 11.31 -3.93 -19.54
N SER A 68 11.55 -3.40 -20.74
CA SER A 68 10.78 -2.30 -21.31
C SER A 68 9.28 -2.61 -21.42
N ASN A 69 8.93 -3.83 -21.84
CA ASN A 69 7.55 -4.28 -21.91
C ASN A 69 6.87 -4.29 -20.54
N MET A 70 7.62 -4.68 -19.51
CA MET A 70 7.13 -4.70 -18.14
C MET A 70 6.91 -3.28 -17.59
N PHE A 71 7.87 -2.38 -17.78
CA PHE A 71 7.72 -0.96 -17.43
C PHE A 71 6.54 -0.31 -18.14
N THR A 72 6.39 -0.57 -19.44
CA THR A 72 5.29 -0.01 -20.23
C THR A 72 3.94 -0.49 -19.72
N SER A 73 3.85 -1.78 -19.34
CA SER A 73 2.64 -2.37 -18.75
C SER A 73 2.30 -1.73 -17.41
N PHE A 74 3.30 -1.37 -16.59
CA PHE A 74 3.07 -0.67 -15.33
C PHE A 74 2.65 0.80 -15.54
N VAL A 75 3.35 1.53 -16.41
CA VAL A 75 3.06 2.94 -16.72
C VAL A 75 1.67 3.11 -17.34
N GLN A 76 1.14 2.09 -18.04
CA GLN A 76 -0.22 2.10 -18.54
C GLN A 76 -1.25 2.38 -17.44
N TRP A 77 -1.06 1.87 -16.23
CA TRP A 77 -1.97 2.08 -15.09
C TRP A 77 -2.02 3.52 -14.59
N GLN A 78 -1.01 4.33 -14.89
CA GLN A 78 -0.94 5.74 -14.48
C GLN A 78 -1.78 6.65 -15.39
N ARG A 79 -2.30 6.13 -16.52
CA ARG A 79 -3.11 6.91 -17.47
C ARG A 79 -4.55 7.01 -16.97
N GLY A 80 -5.22 8.14 -17.25
CA GLY A 80 -6.67 8.27 -17.06
C GLY A 80 -7.13 8.53 -15.63
N TRP A 81 -6.25 8.97 -14.73
CA TRP A 81 -6.63 9.29 -13.36
C TRP A 81 -7.50 10.55 -13.32
N GLN A 82 -8.79 10.37 -13.08
CA GLN A 82 -9.74 11.46 -12.83
C GLN A 82 -10.16 11.44 -11.36
N PHE A 83 -9.27 11.90 -10.49
CA PHE A 83 -9.63 12.17 -9.11
C PHE A 83 -9.98 13.66 -8.98
N GLN A 84 -11.04 13.98 -8.23
CA GLN A 84 -11.24 15.34 -7.78
C GLN A 84 -10.02 15.75 -6.94
N PRO A 85 -9.56 17.02 -7.03
CA PRO A 85 -8.41 17.48 -6.27
C PRO A 85 -8.65 17.22 -4.79
N SER A 86 -7.79 16.38 -4.21
CA SER A 86 -7.83 16.03 -2.79
C SER A 86 -7.73 17.29 -1.94
N ILE A 87 -8.47 17.31 -0.82
CA ILE A 87 -8.36 18.40 0.15
C ILE A 87 -6.95 18.41 0.72
N GLU A 88 -6.23 19.51 0.54
CA GLU A 88 -4.84 19.65 0.98
C GLU A 88 -4.66 19.32 2.47
N SER A 89 -5.62 19.73 3.32
CA SER A 89 -5.58 19.45 4.76
C SER A 89 -5.66 17.96 5.09
N ILE A 90 -6.44 17.18 4.33
CA ILE A 90 -6.53 15.72 4.51
C ILE A 90 -5.21 15.06 4.10
N ASN A 91 -4.66 15.46 2.94
CA ASN A 91 -3.39 14.90 2.48
C ASN A 91 -2.25 15.22 3.45
N ARG A 92 -2.15 16.48 3.89
CA ARG A 92 -1.15 16.90 4.87
C ARG A 92 -1.25 16.06 6.14
N ARG A 93 -2.47 15.86 6.65
CA ARG A 93 -2.67 15.05 7.84
C ARG A 93 -2.34 13.58 7.61
N PHE A 94 -2.64 13.04 6.43
CA PHE A 94 -2.29 11.66 6.08
C PHE A 94 -0.78 11.47 6.04
N LEU A 95 -0.04 12.42 5.45
CA LEU A 95 1.43 12.42 5.44
C LEU A 95 2.00 12.49 6.86
N GLU A 96 1.49 13.40 7.71
CA GLU A 96 1.91 13.50 9.11
C GLU A 96 1.73 12.19 9.88
N ILE A 97 0.66 11.42 9.61
CA ILE A 97 0.40 10.13 10.26
C ILE A 97 1.38 9.06 9.76
N LEU A 98 1.68 9.05 8.45
CA LEU A 98 2.63 8.10 7.86
C LEU A 98 4.07 8.34 8.31
N GLU A 99 4.41 9.57 8.72
CA GLU A 99 5.73 9.93 9.25
C GLU A 99 5.94 9.52 10.71
N ILE A 100 4.90 9.07 11.42
CA ILE A 100 5.05 8.61 12.80
C ILE A 100 5.94 7.36 12.79
N PRO A 101 7.14 7.39 13.39
CA PRO A 101 8.00 6.22 13.46
C PRO A 101 7.35 5.23 14.42
N VAL A 102 6.97 4.08 13.90
CA VAL A 102 6.39 3.01 14.69
C VAL A 102 7.38 1.86 14.73
N ASP A 103 7.90 1.58 15.93
CA ASP A 103 8.73 0.40 16.16
C ASP A 103 7.85 -0.86 16.21
N GLU A 104 8.30 -1.92 15.54
CA GLU A 104 7.58 -3.20 15.49
C GLU A 104 7.52 -3.85 16.88
N GLY A 105 8.58 -3.72 17.67
CA GLY A 105 8.63 -4.22 19.06
C GLY A 105 7.60 -3.54 19.95
N LEU A 106 7.51 -2.21 19.86
CA LEU A 106 6.47 -1.44 20.56
C LEU A 106 5.06 -1.88 20.16
N LEU A 107 4.77 -2.05 18.87
CA LEU A 107 3.46 -2.53 18.40
C LEU A 107 3.12 -3.91 18.94
N TRP A 108 4.11 -4.80 19.00
CA TRP A 108 3.95 -6.12 19.56
C TRP A 108 3.60 -6.07 21.05
N ASP A 109 4.33 -5.28 21.83
CA ASP A 109 4.09 -5.13 23.26
C ASP A 109 2.71 -4.52 23.54
N MET A 110 2.30 -3.52 22.75
CA MET A 110 0.95 -2.95 22.78
C MET A 110 -0.12 -3.99 22.46
N SER A 111 0.12 -4.86 21.47
CA SER A 111 -0.79 -5.95 21.11
C SER A 111 -0.92 -6.95 22.26
N VAL A 112 0.20 -7.38 22.86
CA VAL A 112 0.21 -8.32 23.99
C VAL A 112 -0.46 -7.73 25.24
N ALA A 113 -0.26 -6.43 25.50
CA ALA A 113 -0.90 -5.73 26.61
C ALA A 113 -2.43 -5.69 26.44
N ARG A 114 -2.92 -5.52 25.21
CA ARG A 114 -4.34 -5.46 24.89
C ARG A 114 -5.01 -6.83 24.86
N GLU A 115 -4.33 -7.82 24.29
CA GLU A 115 -4.80 -9.19 24.12
C GLU A 115 -3.79 -10.15 24.75
N ALA A 116 -3.86 -10.27 26.07
CA ALA A 116 -2.99 -11.19 26.80
C ALA A 116 -3.24 -12.62 26.34
N ARG A 117 -2.15 -13.31 25.98
CA ARG A 117 -2.21 -14.71 25.55
C ARG A 117 -2.73 -15.58 26.68
N VAL A 118 -3.58 -16.54 26.32
CA VAL A 118 -4.16 -17.52 27.24
C VAL A 118 -3.07 -18.08 28.17
N GLY A 119 -3.21 -17.81 29.48
CA GLY A 119 -2.30 -18.30 30.52
C GLY A 119 -1.43 -17.26 31.24
N LYS A 120 -1.36 -16.00 30.78
CA LYS A 120 -0.75 -14.90 31.55
C LYS A 120 -1.80 -13.85 31.87
N ALA A 121 -2.11 -13.66 33.16
CA ALA A 121 -2.95 -12.55 33.61
C ALA A 121 -2.30 -11.22 33.17
N SER A 122 -3.06 -10.34 32.53
CA SER A 122 -2.52 -9.07 32.04
C SER A 122 -2.09 -8.19 33.21
N THR A 123 -0.79 -7.89 33.31
CA THR A 123 -0.25 -6.91 34.25
C THR A 123 0.05 -5.57 33.57
N ALA A 124 -0.60 -5.26 32.44
CA ALA A 124 -0.40 -4.02 31.71
C ALA A 124 -1.32 -2.92 32.27
N THR A 125 -0.92 -2.31 33.38
CA THR A 125 -1.60 -1.12 33.93
C THR A 125 -0.85 0.19 33.63
N THR A 126 0.36 0.16 33.05
CA THR A 126 1.22 1.36 33.11
C THR A 126 1.06 2.38 31.95
N ASP A 127 0.79 2.00 30.70
CA ASP A 127 0.93 2.98 29.58
C ASP A 127 -0.36 3.51 28.95
N ILE A 128 -1.52 3.20 29.53
CA ILE A 128 -2.81 3.73 29.02
C ILE A 128 -2.94 5.24 29.26
N LYS A 129 -2.28 5.79 30.30
CA LYS A 129 -2.33 7.23 30.61
C LYS A 129 -1.56 8.07 29.59
N GLN A 130 -0.34 7.66 29.22
CA GLN A 130 0.48 8.37 28.24
C GLN A 130 -0.16 8.37 26.85
N ILE A 131 -0.76 7.25 26.44
CA ILE A 131 -1.47 7.14 25.16
C ILE A 131 -2.74 8.02 25.17
N LYS A 132 -3.48 8.06 26.28
CA LYS A 132 -4.64 8.98 26.41
C LYS A 132 -4.23 10.45 26.34
N GLU A 133 -3.09 10.81 26.90
CA GLU A 133 -2.54 12.17 26.80
C GLU A 133 -2.12 12.52 25.37
N LEU A 134 -1.46 11.61 24.65
CA LEU A 134 -1.12 11.79 23.24
C LEU A 134 -2.36 11.94 22.35
N ILE A 135 -3.41 11.13 22.58
CA ILE A 135 -4.67 11.22 21.84
C ILE A 135 -5.42 12.51 22.20
N ALA A 136 -5.38 12.97 23.44
CA ALA A 136 -6.01 14.21 23.88
C ALA A 136 -5.35 15.48 23.29
N GLN A 137 -4.07 15.41 22.93
CA GLN A 137 -3.35 16.49 22.23
C GLN A 137 -3.76 16.61 20.75
N ILE A 138 -4.36 15.57 20.17
CA ILE A 138 -4.92 15.62 18.82
C ILE A 138 -6.27 16.30 18.91
N LYS A 139 -6.36 17.57 18.48
CA LYS A 139 -7.65 18.26 18.37
C LYS A 139 -8.56 17.49 17.40
N PRO A 140 -9.74 17.01 17.84
CA PRO A 140 -10.68 16.37 16.95
C PRO A 140 -11.25 17.42 15.99
N ILE A 141 -11.14 17.17 14.69
CA ILE A 141 -11.79 18.00 13.67
C ILE A 141 -13.29 17.87 13.85
N THR A 142 -13.96 19.00 14.06
CA THR A 142 -15.39 19.01 14.33
C THR A 142 -16.16 18.87 13.02
N VAL A 143 -17.28 18.13 13.00
CA VAL A 143 -18.15 17.98 11.81
C VAL A 143 -18.59 19.35 11.24
N LYS A 144 -18.62 20.40 12.07
CA LYS A 144 -18.88 21.79 11.68
C LYS A 144 -17.77 22.40 10.81
N GLU A 145 -16.51 22.07 11.08
CA GLU A 145 -15.35 22.54 10.31
C GLU A 145 -15.29 21.85 8.94
N LEU A 146 -15.71 20.58 8.87
CA LEU A 146 -15.85 19.85 7.61
C LEU A 146 -16.97 20.42 6.72
N LYS A 147 -18.09 20.86 7.30
CA LYS A 147 -19.21 21.49 6.54
C LYS A 147 -18.88 22.87 5.98
N ASN A 148 -17.97 23.62 6.59
CA ASN A 148 -17.53 24.91 6.06
C ASN A 148 -16.69 24.76 4.77
N HIS A 149 -16.02 23.61 4.60
CA HIS A 149 -15.31 23.25 3.37
C HIS A 149 -16.19 22.49 2.35
N PHE A 150 -17.40 22.06 2.75
CA PHE A 150 -18.38 21.38 1.91
C PHE A 150 -19.80 21.95 2.13
N PRO A 151 -20.15 23.07 1.49
CA PRO A 151 -21.55 23.46 1.40
C PRO A 151 -22.34 22.38 0.65
N PRO A 152 -23.54 22.00 1.13
CA PRO A 152 -24.37 21.03 0.44
C PRO A 152 -24.87 21.61 -0.89
N GLY A 153 -24.41 21.03 -1.99
CA GLY A 153 -25.02 21.19 -3.32
C GLY A 153 -24.54 22.40 -4.14
N LYS A 154 -23.65 22.12 -5.09
CA LYS A 154 -23.80 22.55 -6.50
C LYS A 154 -23.49 21.37 -7.40
#